data_AF-A0AA96VGS0-F1
#
_entry.id   AF-A0AA96VGS0-F1
#
_cell.length_a   1.000
_cell.length_b   1.000
_cell.length_c   1.000
_cell.angle_alpha   90.00
_cell.angle_beta   90.00
_cell.angle_gamma   90.00
#
_symmetry.space_group_name_H-M   'P 1'
#
loop_
_entity.id
_entity.type
_entity.pdbx_description
1 polymer ?
#
loop_
_entity_poly.entity_id
_entity_poly.type
_entity_poly.pdbx_seq_one_letter_code
_entity_poly.pdbx_strand_id
1 'polypeptide(L)'
;MNKETQTVEAVEDDKQVAAEPEQVTTDPKDEKKYTDADVDAIIDKKFAKWKAEQEKAESEAKKLAKMNAEDKQKYQLDKREQDLADREAEITRRELTAEAKTILSERGLPIELVDVVNLADADSVRDSIDAIQKTWEAAVLKGVADKTKGSAPMKKAPVESGEITKEQFNRMGVRSRNELFERDPELYRKLRG
;
A
#
# COMPACT_ATOMS: atom_id res chain seq x y z
N MET A 1 15.35 46.41 41.88
CA MET A 1 16.07 47.70 42.04
C MET A 1 17.18 47.72 41.01
N ASN A 2 17.04 48.48 39.92
CA ASN A 2 18.14 48.95 39.08
C ASN A 2 17.69 50.31 38.53
N LYS A 3 18.27 51.37 39.10
CA LYS A 3 18.17 52.75 38.63
C LYS A 3 19.38 52.97 37.73
N GLU A 4 19.17 53.39 36.49
CA GLU A 4 20.14 54.23 35.77
C GLU A 4 19.38 55.29 34.99
N THR A 5 19.59 56.52 35.43
CA THR A 5 19.28 57.78 34.77
C THR A 5 20.29 58.04 33.66
N GLN A 6 19.85 58.52 32.50
CA GLN A 6 20.72 59.26 31.59
C GLN A 6 20.00 60.52 31.08
N THR A 7 20.58 61.64 31.49
CA THR A 7 20.34 63.02 31.09
C THR A 7 21.04 63.34 29.78
N VAL A 8 20.46 64.23 28.97
CA VAL A 8 21.22 65.11 28.06
C VAL A 8 20.57 66.50 28.00
N GLU A 9 21.40 67.49 28.31
CA GLU A 9 21.29 68.95 28.18
C GLU A 9 20.77 69.40 26.80
N ALA A 10 19.83 70.34 26.69
CA ALA A 10 19.92 71.81 26.82
C ALA A 10 20.61 72.50 25.63
N VAL A 11 19.89 73.42 24.96
CA VAL A 11 20.26 74.77 24.43
C VAL A 11 18.93 75.39 23.93
N GLU A 12 18.30 76.28 24.70
CA GLU A 12 18.24 77.74 24.47
C GLU A 12 17.70 78.16 23.08
N ASP A 13 16.57 78.87 23.02
CA ASP A 13 16.63 80.32 22.88
C ASP A 13 15.26 80.98 23.12
N ASP A 14 15.36 82.08 23.84
CA ASP A 14 14.34 82.98 24.36
C ASP A 14 13.75 83.86 23.24
N LYS A 15 12.43 84.11 23.28
CA LYS A 15 11.91 85.41 22.83
C LYS A 15 10.55 85.71 23.41
N GLN A 16 10.57 86.53 24.45
CA GLN A 16 9.44 87.21 25.04
C GLN A 16 9.42 88.68 24.57
N VAL A 17 8.30 89.15 24.00
CA VAL A 17 7.88 90.58 23.95
C VAL A 17 6.34 90.57 23.81
N ALA A 18 5.57 90.72 24.90
CA ALA A 18 5.13 91.96 25.56
C ALA A 18 4.00 92.72 24.84
N ALA A 19 2.80 92.61 25.45
CA ALA A 19 1.76 93.62 25.71
C ALA A 19 1.20 94.53 24.58
N GLU A 20 -0.06 94.25 24.22
CA GLU A 20 -1.28 95.09 24.07
C GLU A 20 -1.22 96.63 23.80
N PRO A 21 -2.23 97.19 23.09
CA PRO A 21 -3.53 97.45 23.73
C PRO A 21 -4.80 97.13 22.91
N GLU A 22 -5.80 96.62 23.63
CA GLU A 22 -7.25 96.86 23.55
C GLU A 22 -7.92 97.02 22.17
N GLN A 23 -8.70 96.00 21.78
CA GLN A 23 -10.08 96.21 21.32
C GLN A 23 -11.00 95.16 21.92
N VAL A 24 -11.87 95.61 22.83
CA VAL A 24 -13.01 94.87 23.35
C VAL A 24 -14.05 94.72 22.24
N THR A 25 -14.27 93.48 21.80
CA THR A 25 -15.51 93.09 21.12
C THR A 25 -16.14 91.93 21.87
N THR A 26 -17.33 92.19 22.37
CA THR A 26 -18.19 91.32 23.18
C THR A 26 -18.84 90.19 22.37
N ASP A 27 -18.71 88.96 22.89
CA ASP A 27 -19.59 87.76 22.76
C ASP A 27 -19.71 87.04 21.38
N PRO A 28 -19.92 85.69 21.36
CA PRO A 28 -20.64 84.91 22.35
C PRO A 28 -19.83 83.75 22.99
N LYS A 29 -19.97 83.64 24.31
CA LYS A 29 -19.96 82.38 25.09
C LYS A 29 -19.74 81.10 24.24
N ASP A 30 -18.51 80.58 24.23
CA ASP A 30 -18.22 79.18 23.88
C ASP A 30 -18.93 78.29 24.89
N GLU A 31 -20.20 77.97 24.63
CA GLU A 31 -20.91 76.93 25.36
C GLU A 31 -20.14 75.62 25.10
N LYS A 32 -19.46 75.12 26.14
CA LYS A 32 -18.86 73.77 26.14
C LYS A 32 -19.92 72.80 25.63
N LYS A 33 -19.76 72.35 24.38
CA LYS A 33 -20.71 71.44 23.69
C LYS A 33 -20.89 70.10 24.40
N TYR A 34 -19.98 69.77 25.31
CA TYR A 34 -19.97 68.56 26.11
C TYR A 34 -19.53 68.89 27.53
N THR A 35 -20.16 68.25 28.51
CA THR A 35 -19.70 68.27 29.89
C THR A 35 -18.53 67.28 30.07
N ASP A 36 -17.71 67.42 31.11
CA ASP A 36 -16.67 66.42 31.43
C ASP A 36 -17.27 65.02 31.56
N ALA A 37 -18.48 64.91 32.12
CA ALA A 37 -19.21 63.65 32.19
C ALA A 37 -19.58 63.07 30.80
N ASP A 38 -19.90 63.92 29.83
CA ASP A 38 -20.15 63.48 28.45
C ASP A 38 -18.85 63.01 27.77
N VAL A 39 -17.74 63.70 28.03
CA VAL A 39 -16.42 63.34 27.49
C VAL A 39 -15.94 62.02 28.10
N ASP A 40 -16.04 61.85 29.41
CA ASP A 40 -15.71 60.61 30.11
C ASP A 40 -16.57 59.45 29.61
N ALA A 41 -17.88 59.66 29.45
CA ALA A 41 -18.77 58.65 28.88
C ALA A 41 -18.39 58.28 27.42
N ILE A 42 -17.95 59.24 26.62
CA ILE A 42 -17.47 58.99 25.25
C ILE A 42 -16.15 58.22 25.26
N ILE A 43 -15.22 58.60 26.14
CA ILE A 43 -13.90 57.96 26.29
C ILE A 43 -14.08 56.53 26.78
N ASP A 44 -14.87 56.30 27.82
CA ASP A 44 -15.14 54.96 28.36
C ASP A 44 -15.79 54.07 27.31
N LYS A 45 -16.75 54.61 26.54
CA LYS A 45 -17.43 53.86 25.48
C LYS A 45 -16.50 53.54 24.32
N LYS A 46 -15.55 54.43 23.99
CA LYS A 46 -14.52 54.16 22.98
C LYS A 46 -13.45 53.20 23.50
N PHE A 47 -13.05 53.32 24.75
CA PHE A 47 -12.07 52.45 25.38
C PHE A 47 -12.61 51.03 25.53
N ALA A 48 -13.86 50.87 25.95
CA ALA A 48 -14.53 49.57 26.00
C ALA A 48 -14.60 48.90 24.61
N LYS A 49 -14.94 49.66 23.57
CA LYS A 49 -14.93 49.16 22.18
C LYS A 49 -13.52 48.75 21.73
N TRP A 50 -12.53 49.61 21.97
CA TRP A 50 -11.15 49.34 21.59
C TRP A 50 -10.59 48.10 22.31
N LYS A 51 -10.87 47.96 23.61
CA LYS A 51 -10.45 46.80 24.41
C LYS A 51 -11.11 45.51 23.91
N ALA A 52 -12.42 45.54 23.62
CA ALA A 52 -13.14 44.39 23.07
C ALA A 52 -12.61 44.00 21.68
N GLU A 53 -12.27 44.98 20.85
CA GLU A 53 -11.70 44.73 19.51
C GLU A 53 -10.27 44.19 19.58
N GLN A 54 -9.46 44.65 20.53
CA GLN A 54 -8.14 44.08 20.83
C GLN A 54 -8.22 42.65 21.34
N GLU A 55 -9.07 42.36 22.33
CA GLU A 55 -9.26 40.99 22.82
C GLU A 55 -9.72 40.05 21.71
N LYS A 56 -10.60 40.52 20.82
CA LYS A 56 -11.08 39.73 19.69
C LYS A 56 -9.98 39.50 18.65
N ALA A 57 -9.19 40.51 18.33
CA ALA A 57 -8.05 40.40 17.42
C ALA A 57 -6.97 39.46 17.98
N GLU A 58 -6.65 39.55 19.27
CA GLU A 58 -5.69 38.64 19.92
C GLU A 58 -6.21 37.20 19.98
N SER A 59 -7.50 37.02 20.28
CA SER A 59 -8.18 35.71 20.27
C SER A 59 -8.13 35.07 18.89
N GLU A 60 -8.48 35.82 17.85
CA GLU A 60 -8.46 35.34 16.46
C GLU A 60 -7.03 35.09 15.98
N ALA A 61 -6.07 35.97 16.30
CA ALA A 61 -4.67 35.77 15.95
C ALA A 61 -4.07 34.55 16.65
N LYS A 62 -4.35 34.35 17.95
CA LYS A 62 -3.95 33.14 18.67
C LYS A 62 -4.61 31.91 18.08
N LYS A 63 -5.90 31.95 17.77
CA LYS A 63 -6.62 30.81 17.19
C LYS A 63 -6.12 30.48 15.78
N LEU A 64 -5.81 31.49 14.97
CA LEU A 64 -5.25 31.32 13.62
C LEU A 64 -3.80 30.83 13.66
N ALA A 65 -2.98 31.35 14.58
CA ALA A 65 -1.61 30.90 14.78
C ALA A 65 -1.59 29.48 15.35
N LYS A 66 -2.47 29.15 16.30
CA LYS A 66 -2.61 27.81 16.87
C LYS A 66 -3.17 26.85 15.82
N MET A 67 -4.15 27.23 15.02
CA MET A 67 -4.66 26.38 13.93
C MET A 67 -3.59 26.17 12.85
N ASN A 68 -2.88 27.21 12.39
CA ASN A 68 -1.80 27.05 11.41
C ASN A 68 -0.58 26.29 11.97
N ALA A 69 -0.26 26.46 13.27
CA ALA A 69 0.82 25.74 13.94
C ALA A 69 0.43 24.29 14.29
N GLU A 70 -0.76 24.06 14.86
CA GLU A 70 -1.32 22.75 15.19
C GLU A 70 -1.59 21.94 13.92
N ASP A 71 -2.12 22.53 12.86
CA ASP A 71 -2.32 21.84 11.58
C ASP A 71 -0.99 21.43 10.95
N LYS A 72 0.03 22.30 11.01
CA LYS A 72 1.40 21.94 10.59
C LYS A 72 2.02 20.88 11.46
N GLN A 73 1.83 20.95 12.78
CA GLN A 73 2.34 19.94 13.70
C GLN A 73 1.64 18.60 13.48
N LYS A 74 0.32 18.59 13.34
CA LYS A 74 -0.47 17.40 13.07
C LYS A 74 -0.08 16.76 11.75
N TYR A 75 0.03 17.54 10.67
CA TYR A 75 0.53 17.03 9.40
C TYR A 75 1.94 16.44 9.50
N GLN A 76 2.85 17.06 10.27
CA GLN A 76 4.18 16.50 10.49
C GLN A 76 4.19 15.23 11.34
N LEU A 77 3.26 15.11 12.29
CA LEU A 77 3.08 13.92 13.11
C LEU A 77 2.47 12.80 12.28
N ASP A 78 1.36 13.05 11.59
CA ASP A 78 0.68 12.10 10.71
C ASP A 78 1.66 11.58 9.63
N LYS A 79 2.47 12.47 9.04
CA LYS A 79 3.49 12.07 8.07
C LYS A 79 4.59 11.20 8.68
N ARG A 80 5.01 11.48 9.92
CA ARG A 80 6.00 10.64 10.62
C ARG A 80 5.41 9.29 11.00
N GLU A 81 4.18 9.27 11.48
CA GLU A 81 3.47 8.06 11.85
C GLU A 81 3.26 7.16 10.63
N GLN A 82 2.92 7.75 9.48
CA GLN A 82 2.84 7.01 8.22
C GLN A 82 4.22 6.47 7.78
N ASP A 83 5.30 7.27 7.82
CA ASP A 83 6.65 6.78 7.48
C ASP A 83 7.11 5.65 8.42
N LEU A 84 6.74 5.72 9.71
CA LEU A 84 7.02 4.67 10.67
C LEU A 84 6.20 3.41 10.36
N ALA A 85 4.90 3.54 10.11
CA ALA A 85 4.02 2.42 9.78
C ALA A 85 4.45 1.73 8.47
N ASP A 86 4.83 2.49 7.45
CA ASP A 86 5.33 1.95 6.18
C ASP A 86 6.65 1.19 6.38
N ARG A 87 7.55 1.72 7.20
CA ARG A 87 8.82 1.04 7.54
C ARG A 87 8.60 -0.21 8.37
N GLU A 88 7.71 -0.17 9.35
CA GLU A 88 7.36 -1.34 10.16
C GLU A 88 6.75 -2.44 9.27
N ALA A 89 5.82 -2.08 8.39
CA ALA A 89 5.24 -3.01 7.43
C ALA A 89 6.29 -3.60 6.48
N GLU A 90 7.26 -2.79 6.02
CA GLU A 90 8.35 -3.28 5.18
C GLU A 90 9.28 -4.23 5.94
N ILE A 91 9.63 -3.91 7.18
CA ILE A 91 10.46 -4.78 8.04
C ILE A 91 9.74 -6.10 8.30
N THR A 92 8.49 -6.07 8.76
CA THR A 92 7.69 -7.28 8.99
C THR A 92 7.58 -8.11 7.73
N ARG A 93 7.35 -7.49 6.57
CA ARG A 93 7.31 -8.22 5.30
C ARG A 93 8.66 -8.86 4.98
N ARG A 94 9.77 -8.15 5.18
CA ARG A 94 11.13 -8.71 4.96
C ARG A 94 11.43 -9.87 5.91
N GLU A 95 11.03 -9.77 7.17
CA GLU A 95 11.17 -10.82 8.17
C GLU A 95 10.36 -12.06 7.79
N LEU A 96 9.07 -11.89 7.49
CA LEU A 96 8.20 -12.98 7.03
C LEU A 96 8.72 -13.60 5.73
N THR A 97 9.28 -12.80 4.81
CA THR A 97 9.91 -13.32 3.58
C THR A 97 11.12 -14.18 3.90
N ALA A 98 11.97 -13.75 4.83
CA ALA A 98 13.14 -14.51 5.25
C ALA A 98 12.74 -15.81 5.98
N GLU A 99 11.72 -15.75 6.85
CA GLU A 99 11.16 -16.92 7.50
C GLU A 99 10.56 -17.89 6.49
N ALA A 100 9.74 -17.41 5.55
CA ALA A 100 9.18 -18.22 4.47
C ALA A 100 10.26 -18.92 3.64
N LYS A 101 11.33 -18.22 3.26
CA LYS A 101 12.49 -18.82 2.56
C LYS A 101 13.17 -19.90 3.38
N THR A 102 13.28 -19.69 4.69
CA THR A 102 13.88 -20.66 5.62
C THR A 102 13.01 -21.91 5.69
N ILE A 103 11.70 -21.77 5.93
CA ILE A 103 10.76 -22.88 5.97
C ILE A 103 10.74 -23.63 4.64
N LEU A 104 10.69 -22.93 3.49
CA LEU A 104 10.73 -23.56 2.17
C LEU A 104 12.00 -24.42 2.02
N SER A 105 13.17 -23.88 2.37
CA SER A 105 14.44 -24.60 2.30
C SER A 105 14.47 -25.80 3.23
N GLU A 106 13.99 -25.66 4.48
CA GLU A 106 13.93 -26.76 5.46
C GLU A 106 13.05 -27.92 4.97
N ARG A 107 11.99 -27.59 4.23
CA ARG A 107 11.07 -28.59 3.65
C ARG A 107 11.52 -29.11 2.28
N GLY A 108 12.70 -28.71 1.81
CA GLY A 108 13.23 -29.13 0.51
C GLY A 108 12.45 -28.58 -0.68
N LEU A 109 11.69 -27.50 -0.48
CA LEU A 109 10.96 -26.80 -1.53
C LEU A 109 11.83 -25.69 -2.13
N PRO A 110 11.66 -25.37 -3.43
CA PRO A 110 12.38 -24.26 -4.05
C PRO A 110 12.10 -22.92 -3.35
N ILE A 111 13.17 -22.18 -3.01
CA ILE A 111 13.07 -20.87 -2.34
C ILE A 111 12.34 -19.81 -3.18
N GLU A 112 12.35 -19.97 -4.51
CA GLU A 112 11.64 -19.11 -5.46
C GLU A 112 10.11 -19.14 -5.26
N LEU A 113 9.59 -20.18 -4.58
CA LEU A 113 8.16 -20.25 -4.24
C LEU A 113 7.74 -19.19 -3.20
N VAL A 114 8.68 -18.48 -2.58
CA VAL A 114 8.36 -17.37 -1.66
C VAL A 114 7.47 -16.31 -2.30
N ASP A 115 7.58 -16.10 -3.62
CA ASP A 115 6.79 -15.09 -4.34
C ASP A 115 5.29 -15.45 -4.43
N VAL A 116 4.95 -16.73 -4.19
CA VAL A 116 3.55 -17.22 -4.17
C VAL A 116 3.07 -17.58 -2.76
N VAL A 117 3.93 -17.44 -1.75
CA VAL A 117 3.58 -17.65 -0.34
C VAL A 117 2.80 -16.45 0.20
N ASN A 118 1.81 -16.72 1.06
CA ASN A 118 1.04 -15.66 1.72
C ASN A 118 1.84 -15.06 2.88
N LEU A 119 2.41 -13.87 2.67
CA LEU A 119 3.25 -13.15 3.63
C LEU A 119 2.47 -12.16 4.53
N ALA A 120 1.18 -12.40 4.78
CA ALA A 120 0.36 -11.52 5.62
C ALA A 120 0.76 -11.59 7.11
N ASP A 121 1.02 -12.80 7.60
CA ASP A 121 1.38 -13.10 8.98
C ASP A 121 2.06 -14.49 9.04
N ALA A 122 2.63 -14.84 10.19
CA ALA A 122 3.41 -16.07 10.32
C ALA A 122 2.58 -17.35 10.14
N ASP A 123 1.29 -17.34 10.51
CA ASP A 123 0.41 -18.50 10.36
C ASP A 123 0.01 -18.67 8.89
N SER A 124 -0.34 -17.57 8.23
CA SER A 124 -0.56 -17.51 6.78
C SER A 124 0.64 -18.02 5.97
N VAL A 125 1.88 -17.71 6.39
CA VAL A 125 3.10 -18.23 5.76
C VAL A 125 3.17 -19.75 5.89
N ARG A 126 2.96 -20.29 7.09
CA ARG A 126 3.02 -21.73 7.34
C ARG A 126 1.93 -22.48 6.58
N ASP A 127 0.69 -22.00 6.67
CA ASP A 127 -0.46 -22.62 6.01
C ASP A 127 -0.32 -22.64 4.48
N SER A 128 0.19 -21.54 3.90
CA SER A 128 0.42 -21.48 2.45
C SER A 128 1.56 -22.41 2.01
N ILE A 129 2.66 -22.50 2.77
CA ILE A 129 3.75 -23.45 2.49
C ILE A 129 3.27 -24.89 2.63
N ASP A 130 2.46 -25.22 3.64
CA ASP A 130 1.87 -26.55 3.84
C ASP A 130 1.00 -26.97 2.64
N ALA A 131 0.17 -26.05 2.15
CA ALA A 131 -0.67 -26.28 0.98
C ALA A 131 0.17 -26.50 -0.29
N ILE A 132 1.21 -25.68 -0.49
CA ILE A 132 2.14 -25.83 -1.61
C ILE A 132 2.86 -27.18 -1.53
N GLN A 133 3.35 -27.57 -0.35
CA GLN A 133 4.04 -28.84 -0.16
C GLN A 133 3.15 -30.02 -0.54
N LYS A 134 1.93 -30.05 0.01
CA LYS A 134 0.98 -31.15 -0.25
C LYS A 134 0.64 -31.29 -1.73
N THR A 135 0.42 -30.17 -2.41
CA THR A 135 0.10 -30.18 -3.85
C THR A 135 1.30 -30.56 -4.70
N TRP A 136 2.50 -30.10 -4.34
CA TRP A 136 3.76 -30.47 -4.99
C TRP A 136 4.04 -31.97 -4.86
N GLU A 137 3.98 -32.52 -3.65
CA GLU A 137 4.18 -33.95 -3.41
C GLU A 137 3.18 -34.81 -4.21
N ALA A 138 1.91 -34.43 -4.22
CA ALA A 138 0.89 -35.11 -5.01
C ALA A 138 1.18 -35.06 -6.52
N ALA A 139 1.62 -33.92 -7.03
CA ALA A 139 1.98 -33.75 -8.45
C ALA A 139 3.22 -34.57 -8.83
N VAL A 140 4.25 -34.58 -7.98
CA VAL A 140 5.47 -35.37 -8.17
C VAL A 140 5.14 -36.85 -8.15
N LEU A 141 4.37 -37.33 -7.16
CA LEU A 141 3.95 -38.72 -7.07
C LEU A 141 3.17 -39.15 -8.32
N LYS A 142 2.25 -38.31 -8.81
CA LYS A 142 1.52 -38.56 -10.05
C LYS A 142 2.44 -38.63 -11.25
N GLY A 143 3.37 -37.67 -11.40
CA GLY A 143 4.33 -37.64 -12.51
C GLY A 143 5.27 -38.85 -12.51
N VAL A 144 5.73 -39.26 -11.33
CA VAL A 144 6.52 -40.50 -11.16
C VAL A 144 5.69 -41.71 -11.51
N ALA A 145 4.45 -41.82 -11.01
CA ALA A 145 3.55 -42.92 -11.33
C ALA A 145 3.28 -43.02 -12.84
N ASP A 146 3.08 -41.89 -13.53
CA ASP A 146 2.86 -41.87 -14.96
C ASP A 146 4.13 -42.24 -15.75
N LYS A 147 5.33 -41.89 -15.24
CA LYS A 147 6.61 -42.35 -15.81
C LYS A 147 6.88 -43.84 -15.57
N THR A 148 6.50 -44.37 -14.40
CA THR A 148 6.74 -45.78 -14.03
C THR A 148 5.71 -46.74 -14.61
N LYS A 149 4.51 -46.27 -15.00
CA LYS A 149 3.53 -47.07 -15.76
C LYS A 149 4.09 -47.62 -17.08
N GLY A 150 5.24 -47.10 -17.54
CA GLY A 150 5.88 -47.49 -18.79
C GLY A 150 5.09 -46.98 -19.99
N SER A 151 5.76 -46.82 -21.13
CA SER A 151 5.03 -46.63 -22.39
C SER A 151 4.10 -47.83 -22.58
N ALA A 152 2.86 -47.58 -23.01
CA ALA A 152 1.91 -48.65 -23.32
C ALA A 152 2.62 -49.73 -24.15
N PRO A 153 2.38 -51.04 -23.86
CA PRO A 153 3.02 -52.10 -24.61
C PRO A 153 2.81 -51.80 -26.09
N MET A 154 3.91 -51.76 -26.86
CA MET A 154 3.84 -51.60 -28.31
C MET A 154 2.74 -52.54 -28.79
N LYS A 155 1.75 -52.01 -29.53
CA LYS A 155 0.76 -52.87 -30.19
C LYS A 155 1.57 -53.96 -30.86
N LYS A 156 1.44 -55.21 -30.37
CA LYS A 156 2.12 -56.35 -30.97
C LYS A 156 1.83 -56.21 -32.47
N ALA A 157 2.87 -56.25 -33.30
CA ALA A 157 2.68 -56.39 -34.74
C ALA A 157 1.59 -57.45 -34.95
N PRO A 158 0.63 -57.25 -35.87
CA PRO A 158 -0.48 -58.16 -36.06
C PRO A 158 0.08 -59.57 -35.97
N VAL A 159 -0.29 -60.27 -34.90
CA VAL A 159 0.00 -61.68 -34.82
C VAL A 159 -0.93 -62.20 -35.89
N GLU A 160 -0.41 -62.40 -37.10
CA GLU A 160 -0.98 -63.36 -38.03
C GLU A 160 -0.99 -64.66 -37.23
N SER A 161 -2.06 -64.87 -36.47
CA SER A 161 -2.54 -66.20 -36.14
C SER A 161 -2.43 -66.93 -37.47
N GLY A 162 -1.56 -67.95 -37.53
CA GLY A 162 -1.18 -68.67 -38.75
C GLY A 162 -2.33 -69.42 -39.45
N GLU A 163 -3.56 -68.94 -39.30
CA GLU A 163 -4.66 -69.19 -40.21
C GLU A 163 -4.31 -68.56 -41.56
N ILE A 164 -3.87 -69.43 -42.47
CA ILE A 164 -3.75 -69.10 -43.87
C ILE A 164 -5.09 -68.56 -44.35
N THR A 165 -5.14 -67.30 -44.76
CA THR A 165 -6.34 -66.69 -45.32
C THR A 165 -6.68 -67.30 -46.69
N LYS A 166 -7.93 -67.20 -47.15
CA LYS A 166 -8.34 -67.73 -48.46
C LYS A 166 -7.54 -67.14 -49.62
N GLU A 167 -7.17 -65.86 -49.50
CA GLU A 167 -6.27 -65.22 -50.46
C GLU A 167 -4.85 -65.79 -50.43
N GLN A 168 -4.28 -66.00 -49.24
CA GLN A 168 -2.97 -66.65 -49.12
C GLN A 168 -3.03 -68.08 -49.69
N PHE A 169 -4.08 -68.86 -49.39
CA PHE A 169 -4.29 -70.20 -49.96
C PHE A 169 -4.31 -70.20 -51.49
N ASN A 170 -5.01 -69.23 -52.11
CA ASN A 170 -5.07 -69.09 -53.57
C ASN A 170 -3.74 -68.64 -54.19
N ARG A 171 -2.87 -67.98 -53.44
CA ARG A 171 -1.50 -67.65 -53.87
C ARG A 171 -0.50 -68.79 -53.64
N MET A 172 -0.79 -69.74 -52.75
CA MET A 172 0.08 -70.90 -52.51
C MET A 172 0.13 -71.83 -53.72
N GLY A 173 1.31 -72.39 -53.99
CA GLY A 173 1.50 -73.43 -54.99
C GLY A 173 0.88 -74.78 -54.60
N VAL A 174 0.76 -75.68 -55.58
CA VAL A 174 0.12 -77.00 -55.41
C VAL A 174 0.75 -77.81 -54.28
N ARG A 175 2.08 -77.74 -54.13
CA ARG A 175 2.80 -78.46 -53.07
C ARG A 175 2.39 -77.98 -51.67
N SER A 176 2.40 -76.68 -51.42
CA SER A 176 2.02 -76.10 -50.12
C SER A 176 0.54 -76.31 -49.81
N ARG A 177 -0.31 -76.38 -50.84
CA ARG A 177 -1.73 -76.75 -50.69
C ARG A 177 -1.91 -78.23 -50.31
N ASN A 178 -1.12 -79.14 -50.88
CA ASN A 178 -1.13 -80.55 -50.51
C ASN A 178 -0.60 -80.77 -49.09
N GLU A 179 0.48 -80.09 -48.71
CA GLU A 179 1.01 -80.11 -47.34
C GLU A 179 -0.03 -79.55 -46.34
N LEU A 180 -0.80 -78.53 -46.72
CA LEU A 180 -1.91 -78.05 -45.89
C LEU A 180 -3.04 -79.09 -45.79
N PHE A 181 -3.36 -79.79 -46.88
CA PHE A 181 -4.35 -80.88 -46.85
C PHE A 181 -3.92 -82.02 -45.94
N GLU A 182 -2.64 -82.38 -45.93
CA GLU A 182 -2.09 -83.44 -45.06
C GLU A 182 -2.04 -83.01 -43.58
N ARG A 183 -1.68 -81.74 -43.33
CA ARG A 183 -1.53 -81.21 -41.96
C ARG A 183 -2.86 -80.81 -41.33
N ASP A 184 -3.76 -80.22 -42.10
CA ASP A 184 -5.07 -79.73 -41.65
C ASP A 184 -6.13 -79.84 -42.78
N PRO A 185 -6.74 -81.03 -42.93
CA PRO A 185 -7.76 -81.28 -43.94
C PRO A 185 -9.01 -80.39 -43.79
N GLU A 186 -9.35 -79.96 -42.57
CA GLU A 186 -10.54 -79.15 -42.31
C GLU A 186 -10.33 -77.70 -42.76
N LEU A 187 -9.18 -77.11 -42.41
CA LEU A 187 -8.81 -75.77 -42.87
C LEU A 187 -8.68 -75.75 -44.39
N TYR A 188 -8.06 -76.77 -45.00
CA TYR A 188 -7.98 -76.89 -46.45
C TYR A 188 -9.37 -76.88 -47.13
N ARG A 189 -10.34 -77.63 -46.59
CA ARG A 189 -11.72 -77.66 -47.13
C ARG A 189 -12.41 -76.30 -46.97
N LYS A 190 -12.23 -75.65 -45.82
CA LYS A 190 -12.77 -74.31 -45.52
C LYS A 190 -12.22 -73.22 -46.44
N LEU A 191 -10.96 -73.35 -46.88
CA LEU A 191 -10.31 -72.39 -47.77
C LEU A 191 -10.54 -72.69 -49.26
N ARG A 192 -10.82 -73.95 -49.62
CA ARG A 192 -11.16 -74.35 -51.00
C ARG A 192 -12.57 -73.93 -51.42
N GLY A 193 -13.57 -74.02 -50.52
CA GLY A 193 -14.96 -73.62 -50.78
C GLY A 193 -15.11 -72.11 -50.71
#